data_AF-A0AAV5CC36-F1
#
_entry.id   AF-A0AAV5CC36-F1
#
_cell.length_a   1.000
_cell.length_b   1.000
_cell.length_c   1.000
_cell.angle_alpha   90.00
_cell.angle_beta   90.00
_cell.angle_gamma   90.00
#
_symmetry.space_group_name_H-M   'P 1'
#
loop_
_entity.id
_entity.type
_entity.pdbx_description
1 polymer ?
#
loop_
_entity_poly.entity_id
_entity_poly.type
_entity_poly.pdbx_seq_one_letter_code
_entity_poly.pdbx_strand_id
1 'polypeptide(L)'
;MESAEMEDAQAAAAAAEQVISTRGGSVLGKKTILKSDHFPGCQNKRLSPQIDGAPNYRQVRIRLLSFLVSLFSLPRTDQSSLCLPCYWNDAELQVIYINGRPFVLRDVERPFSNLEYTGINRERVEQMEFRLKEDILQEASRYGNKILVTDELPSGQMVDQWESVRSDTVKTPLEVYEELQHQGYLVDYERVPITDEKAPKEGDFDNLVFRISQVDLETEIVFNCQMGRGRTTTGMVIATLVYLNRIGASGEHTHEAFLCSAGIPRTSSIGKVFHAGNDVDDYMPSTEEAILRGEYAVIRSLVRVLEGGVEGKRQVDKVIDKCDTMQNLREAIATYRNSILRQPDEMKREASLSFFVEYLERYYFLICFAVYVHSVSSAHTTTFSVEVSFSDWMRARPELYSILRR
;
A
#
# COMPACT_ATOMS: atom_id res chain seq x y z
N MET A 1 -10.17 -47.75 2.19
CA MET A 1 -10.77 -46.43 1.87
C MET A 1 -9.69 -45.38 2.06
N GLU A 2 -9.10 -45.29 3.26
CA GLU A 2 -7.96 -44.39 3.58
C GLU A 2 -6.71 -44.60 2.69
N SER A 3 -6.39 -45.84 2.30
CA SER A 3 -5.23 -46.13 1.43
C SER A 3 -5.40 -45.69 -0.02
N ALA A 4 -6.63 -45.77 -0.56
CA ALA A 4 -6.93 -45.39 -1.94
C ALA A 4 -6.99 -43.86 -2.09
N GLU A 5 -7.55 -43.17 -1.10
CA GLU A 5 -7.55 -41.71 -1.04
C GLU A 5 -6.13 -41.14 -0.94
N MET A 6 -5.24 -41.84 -0.22
CA MET A 6 -3.83 -41.44 -0.10
C MET A 6 -3.05 -41.65 -1.41
N GLU A 7 -3.30 -42.73 -2.14
CA GLU A 7 -2.71 -42.98 -3.46
C GLU A 7 -3.18 -41.95 -4.51
N ASP A 8 -4.47 -41.62 -4.53
CA ASP A 8 -5.03 -40.61 -5.44
C ASP A 8 -4.48 -39.21 -5.14
N ALA A 9 -4.35 -38.84 -3.86
CA ALA A 9 -3.75 -37.56 -3.46
C ALA A 9 -2.28 -37.46 -3.87
N GLN A 10 -1.52 -38.56 -3.76
CA GLN A 10 -0.12 -38.60 -4.14
C GLN A 10 0.08 -38.54 -5.66
N ALA A 11 -0.81 -39.18 -6.43
CA ALA A 11 -0.83 -39.06 -7.88
C ALA A 11 -1.18 -37.63 -8.35
N ALA A 12 -2.15 -36.99 -7.69
CA ALA A 12 -2.52 -35.59 -7.97
C ALA A 12 -1.37 -34.62 -7.68
N ALA A 13 -0.66 -34.79 -6.57
CA ALA A 13 0.50 -33.97 -6.22
C ALA A 13 1.65 -34.14 -7.24
N ALA A 14 1.95 -35.38 -7.65
CA ALA A 14 2.97 -35.63 -8.67
C ALA A 14 2.59 -35.01 -10.04
N ALA A 15 1.30 -35.05 -10.41
CA ALA A 15 0.82 -34.40 -11.62
C ALA A 15 0.95 -32.87 -11.53
N ALA A 16 0.63 -32.27 -10.38
CA ALA A 16 0.81 -30.84 -10.14
C ALA A 16 2.29 -30.41 -10.27
N GLU A 17 3.20 -31.15 -9.66
CA GLU A 17 4.65 -30.90 -9.76
C GLU A 17 5.16 -30.97 -11.20
N GLN A 18 4.65 -31.94 -11.97
CA GLN A 18 4.96 -32.06 -13.41
C GLN A 18 4.47 -30.85 -14.20
N VAL A 19 3.28 -30.33 -13.93
CA VAL A 19 2.76 -29.11 -14.57
C VAL A 19 3.65 -27.92 -14.20
N ILE A 20 3.93 -27.71 -12.91
CA ILE A 20 4.73 -26.57 -12.41
C ILE A 20 6.16 -26.58 -12.98
N SER A 21 6.77 -27.75 -13.12
CA SER A 21 8.13 -27.90 -13.66
C SER A 21 8.23 -27.72 -15.19
N THR A 22 7.11 -27.92 -15.90
CA THR A 22 7.03 -27.80 -17.37
C THR A 22 6.47 -26.46 -17.84
N ARG A 23 6.08 -25.56 -16.93
CA ARG A 23 5.68 -24.19 -17.25
C ARG A 23 6.72 -23.49 -18.10
N GLY A 24 6.25 -22.78 -19.12
CA GLY A 24 7.12 -22.14 -20.13
C GLY A 24 6.64 -20.75 -20.54
N GLY A 25 5.77 -20.14 -19.75
CA GLY A 25 5.32 -18.77 -19.96
C GLY A 25 6.44 -17.76 -19.72
N SER A 26 6.25 -16.55 -20.24
CA SER A 26 7.20 -15.45 -20.05
C SER A 26 7.19 -14.86 -18.63
N VAL A 27 6.08 -15.03 -17.92
CA VAL A 27 5.81 -14.62 -16.54
C VAL A 27 5.41 -15.85 -15.72
N LEU A 28 4.46 -16.67 -16.19
CA LEU A 28 4.10 -17.96 -15.60
C LEU A 28 5.15 -19.03 -15.99
N GLY A 29 6.33 -18.90 -15.39
CA GLY A 29 7.49 -19.74 -15.68
C GLY A 29 7.62 -20.96 -14.78
N LYS A 30 8.70 -21.71 -14.98
CA LYS A 30 9.09 -22.83 -14.10
C LYS A 30 9.24 -22.35 -12.66
N LYS A 31 8.95 -23.25 -11.71
CA LYS A 31 9.03 -22.98 -10.26
C LYS A 31 8.09 -21.88 -9.76
N THR A 32 7.09 -21.49 -10.55
CA THR A 32 6.08 -20.52 -10.13
C THR A 32 4.71 -21.18 -9.96
N ILE A 33 3.93 -20.69 -9.01
CA ILE A 33 2.54 -21.09 -8.77
C ILE A 33 1.61 -19.87 -8.85
N LEU A 34 0.33 -20.12 -9.19
CA LEU A 34 -0.74 -19.13 -9.12
C LEU A 34 -1.47 -19.32 -7.79
N LYS A 35 -1.03 -18.59 -6.77
CA LYS A 35 -1.60 -18.70 -5.43
C LYS A 35 -2.81 -17.78 -5.31
N SER A 36 -3.89 -18.24 -4.67
CA SER A 36 -4.99 -17.35 -4.29
C SER A 36 -4.47 -16.19 -3.42
N ASP A 37 -4.82 -14.96 -3.80
CA ASP A 37 -4.39 -13.77 -3.07
C ASP A 37 -5.14 -13.64 -1.73
N HIS A 38 -6.35 -14.20 -1.65
CA HIS A 38 -7.05 -14.39 -0.38
C HIS A 38 -6.57 -15.68 0.29
N PHE A 39 -6.03 -15.54 1.49
CA PHE A 39 -5.51 -16.64 2.30
C PHE A 39 -6.00 -16.55 3.76
N PRO A 40 -5.97 -17.65 4.52
CA PRO A 40 -6.37 -17.65 5.93
C PRO A 40 -5.62 -16.60 6.74
N GLY A 41 -6.35 -15.73 7.43
CA GLY A 41 -5.76 -14.64 8.22
C GLY A 41 -5.53 -13.34 7.44
N CYS A 42 -5.82 -13.28 6.13
CA CYS A 42 -5.82 -12.03 5.38
C CYS A 42 -6.87 -11.03 5.89
N GLN A 43 -7.99 -11.52 6.44
CA GLN A 43 -9.08 -10.71 6.97
C GLN A 43 -9.06 -10.59 8.49
N ASN A 44 -9.02 -9.36 8.99
CA ASN A 44 -9.20 -9.01 10.39
C ASN A 44 -10.70 -9.03 10.73
N LYS A 45 -11.14 -10.11 11.36
CA LYS A 45 -12.54 -10.35 11.74
C LYS A 45 -13.11 -9.34 12.75
N ARG A 46 -12.27 -8.48 13.34
CA ARG A 46 -12.71 -7.40 14.24
C ARG A 46 -13.22 -6.16 13.51
N LEU A 47 -12.98 -6.06 12.20
CA LEU A 47 -13.46 -4.96 11.39
C LEU A 47 -14.91 -5.19 10.93
N SER A 48 -15.65 -4.09 10.84
CA SER A 48 -17.02 -4.04 10.38
C SER A 48 -17.24 -2.79 9.51
N PRO A 49 -17.95 -2.88 8.38
CA PRO A 49 -18.59 -4.08 7.85
C PRO A 49 -17.59 -5.09 7.28
N GLN A 50 -17.97 -6.36 7.28
CA GLN A 50 -17.26 -7.39 6.52
C GLN A 50 -17.91 -7.50 5.15
N ILE A 51 -17.16 -7.18 4.10
CA ILE A 51 -17.63 -7.22 2.72
C ILE A 51 -16.93 -8.38 2.02
N ASP A 52 -17.70 -9.23 1.35
CA ASP A 52 -17.16 -10.41 0.67
C ASP A 52 -16.23 -9.99 -0.47
N GLY A 53 -15.07 -10.65 -0.55
CA GLY A 53 -14.00 -10.28 -1.45
C GLY A 53 -13.40 -8.88 -1.23
N ALA A 54 -13.74 -8.25 -0.10
CA ALA A 54 -13.20 -6.97 0.34
C ALA A 54 -12.54 -7.05 1.74
N PRO A 55 -11.48 -7.86 1.94
CA PRO A 55 -10.88 -8.02 3.25
C PRO A 55 -10.39 -6.68 3.83
N ASN A 56 -10.67 -6.44 5.11
CA ASN A 56 -10.22 -5.23 5.84
C ASN A 56 -10.78 -3.90 5.33
N TYR A 57 -11.95 -3.93 4.69
CA TYR A 57 -12.75 -2.74 4.38
C TYR A 57 -12.92 -1.86 5.60
N ARG A 58 -12.65 -0.56 5.42
CA ARG A 58 -12.76 0.45 6.48
C ARG A 58 -12.85 1.84 5.89
N GLN A 59 -13.28 2.80 6.69
CA GLN A 59 -13.35 4.20 6.31
C GLN A 59 -12.67 5.04 7.38
N VAL A 60 -11.92 6.06 6.97
CA VAL A 60 -11.49 7.13 7.88
C VAL A 60 -12.60 8.16 7.92
N ARG A 61 -12.94 8.64 9.11
CA ARG A 61 -14.04 9.61 9.36
C ARG A 61 -13.95 10.91 8.55
N ILE A 62 -12.81 11.14 7.91
CA ILE A 62 -12.58 12.17 6.89
C ILE A 62 -12.82 11.51 5.53
N ARG A 63 -14.09 11.39 5.07
CA ARG A 63 -14.58 10.86 3.76
C ARG A 63 -13.57 10.19 2.80
N LEU A 64 -12.79 9.24 3.31
CA LEU A 64 -11.79 8.48 2.57
C LEU A 64 -12.14 7.02 2.85
N LEU A 65 -12.62 6.35 1.81
CA LEU A 65 -13.00 4.95 1.88
C LEU A 65 -11.76 4.08 1.67
N SER A 66 -11.77 2.87 2.23
CA SER A 66 -10.72 1.90 2.00
C SER A 66 -11.33 0.58 1.62
N PHE A 67 -10.72 0.01 0.59
CA PHE A 67 -10.80 -1.37 0.12
C PHE A 67 -11.88 -1.70 -0.92
N LEU A 68 -11.44 -2.29 -2.04
CA LEU A 68 -12.18 -3.19 -2.91
C LEU A 68 -11.16 -4.17 -3.54
N VAL A 69 -11.35 -5.49 -3.46
CA VAL A 69 -10.56 -6.45 -4.27
C VAL A 69 -11.44 -7.33 -5.13
N SER A 70 -12.70 -7.59 -4.76
CA SER A 70 -13.57 -8.43 -5.58
C SER A 70 -14.70 -7.64 -6.21
N LEU A 71 -14.68 -7.70 -7.54
CA LEU A 71 -15.67 -7.23 -8.53
C LEU A 71 -17.15 -7.45 -8.19
N PHE A 72 -17.50 -8.39 -7.32
CA PHE A 72 -18.87 -8.86 -7.15
C PHE A 72 -19.63 -8.27 -5.95
N SER A 73 -18.96 -7.47 -5.11
CA SER A 73 -19.53 -7.01 -3.84
C SER A 73 -19.58 -5.49 -3.69
N LEU A 74 -19.41 -4.73 -4.78
CA LEU A 74 -19.74 -3.31 -4.77
C LEU A 74 -21.20 -3.19 -4.29
N PRO A 75 -21.49 -2.61 -3.11
CA PRO A 75 -22.85 -2.19 -2.85
C PRO A 75 -23.19 -1.26 -4.00
N ARG A 76 -24.35 -1.48 -4.64
CA ARG A 76 -24.97 -0.46 -5.48
C ARG A 76 -25.28 0.69 -4.54
N THR A 77 -24.31 1.54 -4.26
CA THR A 77 -24.57 2.85 -3.72
C THR A 77 -25.51 3.49 -4.72
N ASP A 78 -26.62 3.97 -4.18
CA ASP A 78 -27.72 4.54 -4.93
C ASP A 78 -27.17 5.45 -6.04
N GLN A 79 -27.72 5.36 -7.25
CA GLN A 79 -27.27 6.10 -8.44
C GLN A 79 -27.28 7.64 -8.27
N SER A 80 -27.60 8.12 -7.06
CA SER A 80 -27.74 9.51 -6.65
C SER A 80 -26.50 10.13 -5.99
N SER A 81 -25.44 9.39 -5.64
CA SER A 81 -24.19 9.99 -5.13
C SER A 81 -23.09 9.95 -6.19
N LEU A 82 -22.87 11.10 -6.82
CA LEU A 82 -21.86 11.46 -7.84
C LEU A 82 -20.40 11.35 -7.34
N CYS A 83 -20.01 10.25 -6.70
CA CYS A 83 -18.64 10.05 -6.25
C CYS A 83 -17.90 9.21 -7.30
N LEU A 84 -16.80 9.74 -7.83
CA LEU A 84 -15.85 9.02 -8.70
C LEU A 84 -14.78 8.32 -7.84
N PRO A 85 -14.97 7.08 -7.32
CA PRO A 85 -13.90 6.38 -6.62
C PRO A 85 -12.61 6.37 -7.45
N CYS A 86 -11.62 7.15 -7.01
CA CYS A 86 -10.24 7.03 -7.46
C CYS A 86 -9.67 5.80 -6.77
N TYR A 87 -9.52 4.72 -7.53
CA TYR A 87 -9.00 3.49 -7.00
C TYR A 87 -7.49 3.42 -7.17
N TRP A 88 -6.80 3.27 -6.05
CA TRP A 88 -5.36 3.18 -5.97
C TRP A 88 -4.95 1.76 -5.62
N ASN A 89 -4.36 1.04 -6.57
CA ASN A 89 -3.75 -0.25 -6.30
C ASN A 89 -2.27 -0.06 -5.99
N ASP A 90 -1.91 -0.22 -4.71
CA ASP A 90 -0.54 -0.02 -4.23
C ASP A 90 0.35 -1.27 -4.45
N ALA A 91 -0.15 -2.29 -5.16
CA ALA A 91 0.54 -3.56 -5.28
C ALA A 91 1.57 -3.60 -6.43
N GLU A 92 2.84 -3.79 -6.07
CA GLU A 92 3.89 -4.24 -6.99
C GLU A 92 3.70 -5.66 -7.54
N LEU A 93 2.82 -6.45 -6.92
CA LEU A 93 2.55 -7.82 -7.31
C LEU A 93 1.71 -7.89 -8.59
N GLN A 94 2.02 -8.84 -9.46
CA GLN A 94 1.11 -9.18 -10.57
C GLN A 94 -0.13 -9.85 -10.00
N VAL A 95 -1.27 -9.17 -10.14
CA VAL A 95 -2.57 -9.73 -9.79
C VAL A 95 -3.28 -10.13 -11.07
N ILE A 96 -3.90 -11.30 -11.07
CA ILE A 96 -4.78 -11.74 -12.15
C ILE A 96 -6.10 -12.23 -11.57
N TYR A 97 -7.21 -11.87 -12.21
CA TYR A 97 -8.53 -12.37 -11.84
C TYR A 97 -8.87 -13.57 -12.71
N ILE A 98 -9.22 -14.69 -12.08
CA ILE A 98 -9.73 -15.89 -12.75
C ILE A 98 -11.11 -16.19 -12.17
N ASN A 99 -12.15 -16.15 -13.00
CA ASN A 99 -13.54 -16.31 -12.56
C ASN A 99 -13.94 -15.33 -11.42
N GLY A 100 -13.37 -14.13 -11.44
CA GLY A 100 -13.61 -13.11 -10.40
C GLY A 100 -12.81 -13.27 -9.10
N ARG A 101 -12.01 -14.35 -8.97
CA ARG A 101 -11.11 -14.55 -7.82
C ARG A 101 -9.72 -14.00 -8.13
N PRO A 102 -9.08 -13.27 -7.19
CA PRO A 102 -7.72 -12.76 -7.37
C PRO A 102 -6.66 -13.85 -7.11
N PHE A 103 -5.68 -13.95 -8.01
CA PHE A 103 -4.51 -14.80 -7.89
C PHE A 103 -3.24 -13.98 -8.08
N VAL A 104 -2.16 -14.43 -7.44
CA VAL A 104 -0.83 -13.81 -7.49
C VAL A 104 0.23 -14.86 -7.80
N LEU A 105 1.27 -14.44 -8.49
CA LEU A 105 2.42 -15.31 -8.79
C LEU A 105 3.30 -15.48 -7.54
N ARG A 106 3.72 -16.71 -7.25
CA ARG A 106 4.64 -17.04 -6.15
C ARG A 106 5.70 -18.03 -6.61
N ASP A 107 6.85 -18.01 -5.93
CA ASP A 107 7.84 -19.08 -6.04
C ASP A 107 7.34 -20.32 -5.29
N VAL A 108 7.46 -21.50 -5.91
CA VAL A 108 7.02 -22.78 -5.32
C VAL A 108 7.81 -23.16 -4.06
N GLU A 109 9.07 -22.77 -3.96
CA GLU A 109 9.94 -23.01 -2.79
C GLU A 109 9.65 -21.99 -1.67
N ARG A 110 9.05 -20.84 -2.01
CA ARG A 110 8.72 -19.76 -1.07
C ARG A 110 7.29 -19.22 -1.26
N PRO A 111 6.24 -20.06 -1.13
CA PRO A 111 4.88 -19.72 -1.54
C PRO A 111 4.22 -18.64 -0.66
N PHE A 112 4.77 -18.38 0.54
CA PHE A 112 4.31 -17.33 1.46
C PHE A 112 5.04 -15.99 1.28
N SER A 113 6.09 -15.94 0.46
CA SER A 113 6.88 -14.72 0.22
C SER A 113 6.41 -14.01 -1.05
N ASN A 114 6.34 -12.67 -1.02
CA ASN A 114 6.06 -11.84 -2.18
C ASN A 114 7.23 -11.94 -3.19
N LEU A 115 6.93 -11.96 -4.48
CA LEU A 115 7.94 -11.71 -5.51
C LEU A 115 8.19 -10.21 -5.55
N GLU A 116 9.42 -9.79 -5.26
CA GLU A 116 9.77 -8.38 -5.15
C GLU A 116 10.29 -7.82 -6.48
N TYR A 117 9.68 -6.71 -6.92
CA TYR A 117 10.10 -5.96 -8.12
C TYR A 117 10.38 -4.52 -7.72
N THR A 118 11.28 -4.33 -6.74
CA THR A 118 11.50 -3.02 -6.10
C THR A 118 11.66 -1.91 -7.14
N GLY A 119 10.74 -0.94 -7.11
CA GLY A 119 10.82 0.25 -7.97
C GLY A 119 10.38 0.05 -9.42
N ILE A 120 9.66 -1.02 -9.70
CA ILE A 120 8.94 -1.21 -10.96
C ILE A 120 7.94 -0.06 -11.17
N ASN A 121 7.74 0.37 -12.42
CA ASN A 121 6.74 1.40 -12.74
C ASN A 121 5.41 0.77 -13.18
N ARG A 122 4.35 1.59 -13.25
CA ARG A 122 3.00 1.16 -13.63
C ARG A 122 2.97 0.38 -14.93
N GLU A 123 3.51 0.96 -16.01
CA GLU A 123 3.50 0.37 -17.35
C GLU A 123 4.11 -1.03 -17.34
N ARG A 124 5.23 -1.21 -16.62
CA ARG A 124 5.89 -2.50 -16.54
C ARG A 124 5.08 -3.53 -15.75
N VAL A 125 4.42 -3.15 -14.66
CA VAL A 125 3.54 -4.06 -13.91
C VAL A 125 2.36 -4.49 -14.77
N GLU A 126 1.67 -3.55 -15.41
CA GLU A 126 0.52 -3.85 -16.27
C GLU A 126 0.92 -4.74 -17.47
N GLN A 127 2.09 -4.50 -18.08
CA GLN A 127 2.66 -5.39 -19.11
C GLN A 127 2.98 -6.80 -18.60
N MET A 128 3.36 -6.95 -17.33
CA MET A 128 3.57 -8.27 -16.73
C MET A 128 2.25 -8.97 -16.45
N GLU A 129 1.23 -8.25 -15.98
CA GLU A 129 -0.13 -8.79 -15.77
C GLU A 129 -0.77 -9.22 -17.09
N PHE A 130 -0.58 -8.44 -18.16
CA PHE A 130 -1.04 -8.80 -19.49
C PHE A 130 -0.35 -10.08 -20.00
N ARG A 131 0.98 -10.17 -19.89
CA ARG A 131 1.71 -11.39 -20.28
C ARG A 131 1.37 -12.59 -19.41
N LEU A 132 1.11 -12.38 -18.12
CA LEU A 132 0.62 -13.43 -17.22
C LEU A 132 -0.74 -13.98 -17.69
N LYS A 133 -1.66 -13.10 -18.11
CA LYS A 133 -2.92 -13.51 -18.74
C LYS A 133 -2.67 -14.35 -20.01
N GLU A 134 -1.78 -13.92 -20.89
CA GLU A 134 -1.44 -14.68 -22.11
C GLU A 134 -0.87 -16.06 -21.77
N ASP A 135 0.06 -16.13 -20.82
CA ASP A 135 0.66 -17.39 -20.38
C ASP A 135 -0.40 -18.34 -19.77
N ILE A 136 -1.34 -17.82 -18.97
CA ILE A 136 -2.44 -18.61 -18.39
C ILE A 136 -3.32 -19.21 -19.49
N LEU A 137 -3.72 -18.41 -20.47
CA LEU A 137 -4.57 -18.87 -21.56
C LEU A 137 -3.82 -19.90 -22.43
N GLN A 138 -2.53 -19.68 -22.67
CA GLN A 138 -1.70 -20.61 -23.43
C GLN A 138 -1.50 -21.94 -22.68
N GLU A 139 -1.18 -21.92 -21.39
CA GLU A 139 -1.06 -23.11 -20.56
C GLU A 139 -2.40 -23.86 -20.51
N ALA A 140 -3.50 -23.15 -20.28
CA ALA A 140 -4.82 -23.76 -20.18
C ALA A 140 -5.27 -24.46 -21.47
N SER A 141 -4.89 -23.95 -22.64
CA SER A 141 -5.18 -24.61 -23.92
C SER A 141 -4.57 -26.01 -24.03
N ARG A 142 -3.48 -26.29 -23.30
CA ARG A 142 -2.81 -27.60 -23.26
C ARG A 142 -3.48 -28.58 -22.29
N TYR A 143 -4.23 -28.05 -21.31
CA TYR A 143 -4.86 -28.82 -20.24
C TYR A 143 -6.40 -28.76 -20.31
N GLY A 144 -6.96 -28.63 -21.51
CA GLY A 144 -8.41 -28.68 -21.72
C GLY A 144 -9.16 -27.49 -21.13
N ASN A 145 -8.61 -26.28 -21.28
CA ASN A 145 -9.12 -25.02 -20.75
C ASN A 145 -9.15 -24.98 -19.21
N LYS A 146 -8.16 -25.60 -18.58
CA LYS A 146 -7.96 -25.55 -17.14
C LYS A 146 -6.57 -25.08 -16.78
N ILE A 147 -6.45 -24.32 -15.71
CA ILE A 147 -5.18 -23.85 -15.16
C ILE A 147 -5.01 -24.39 -13.74
N LEU A 148 -3.78 -24.74 -13.38
CA LEU A 148 -3.47 -25.16 -12.01
C LEU A 148 -3.25 -23.93 -11.13
N VAL A 149 -4.08 -23.79 -10.11
CA VAL A 149 -4.00 -22.76 -9.06
C VAL A 149 -3.74 -23.41 -7.70
N THR A 150 -3.24 -22.64 -6.75
CA THR A 150 -2.87 -23.12 -5.41
C THR A 150 -3.61 -22.30 -4.35
N ASP A 151 -4.33 -22.98 -3.47
CA ASP A 151 -4.99 -22.38 -2.30
C ASP A 151 -4.21 -22.70 -1.02
N GLU A 152 -4.27 -21.78 -0.06
CA GLU A 152 -3.67 -21.97 1.27
C GLU A 152 -4.75 -22.37 2.28
N LEU A 153 -4.59 -23.52 2.93
CA LEU A 153 -5.48 -23.95 4.00
C LEU A 153 -5.10 -23.29 5.34
N PRO A 154 -6.03 -23.20 6.32
CA PRO A 154 -5.72 -22.65 7.65
C PRO A 154 -4.58 -23.36 8.39
N SER A 155 -4.24 -24.59 7.98
CA SER A 155 -3.09 -25.35 8.47
C SER A 155 -1.74 -24.86 7.91
N GLY A 156 -1.75 -23.94 6.95
CA GLY A 156 -0.58 -23.53 6.15
C GLY A 156 -0.26 -24.49 5.00
N GLN A 157 -1.08 -25.52 4.77
CA GLN A 157 -0.87 -26.43 3.65
C GLN A 157 -1.26 -25.77 2.33
N MET A 158 -0.41 -25.90 1.32
CA MET A 158 -0.71 -25.52 -0.07
C MET A 158 -1.45 -26.66 -0.76
N VAL A 159 -2.57 -26.34 -1.41
CA VAL A 159 -3.43 -27.31 -2.11
C VAL A 159 -3.64 -26.85 -3.54
N ASP A 160 -3.21 -27.68 -4.48
CA ASP A 160 -3.38 -27.41 -5.90
C ASP A 160 -4.76 -27.85 -6.40
N GLN A 161 -5.37 -27.03 -7.25
CA GLN A 161 -6.69 -27.24 -7.81
C GLN A 161 -6.71 -26.82 -9.28
N TRP A 162 -7.53 -27.52 -10.07
CA TRP A 162 -7.76 -27.19 -11.47
C TRP A 162 -8.93 -26.22 -11.61
N GLU A 163 -8.64 -25.00 -12.02
CA GLU A 163 -9.63 -23.96 -12.27
C GLU A 163 -9.97 -23.93 -13.77
N SER A 164 -11.24 -23.90 -14.13
CA SER A 164 -11.65 -23.77 -15.54
C SER A 164 -11.51 -22.32 -16.00
N VAL A 165 -10.91 -22.11 -17.16
CA VAL A 165 -10.64 -20.76 -17.68
C VAL A 165 -11.13 -20.60 -19.11
N ARG A 166 -11.54 -19.37 -19.42
CA ARG A 166 -11.89 -18.91 -20.76
C ARG A 166 -11.26 -17.53 -20.96
N SER A 167 -11.19 -17.06 -22.20
CA SER A 167 -10.63 -15.74 -22.51
C SER A 167 -11.35 -14.60 -21.78
N ASP A 168 -12.65 -14.72 -21.53
CA ASP A 168 -13.49 -13.73 -20.83
C ASP A 168 -13.44 -13.86 -19.30
N THR A 169 -12.89 -14.96 -18.75
CA THR A 169 -12.83 -15.17 -17.29
C THR A 169 -11.47 -14.85 -16.68
N VAL A 170 -10.43 -14.70 -17.50
CA VAL A 170 -9.09 -14.28 -17.08
C VAL A 170 -8.94 -12.79 -17.39
N LYS A 171 -8.84 -11.96 -16.34
CA LYS A 171 -8.80 -10.49 -16.47
C LYS A 171 -7.65 -9.88 -15.68
N THR A 172 -6.96 -8.91 -16.27
CA THR A 172 -6.03 -8.05 -15.54
C THR A 172 -6.81 -7.04 -14.67
N PRO A 173 -6.19 -6.44 -13.64
CA PRO A 173 -6.82 -5.37 -12.88
C PRO A 173 -7.32 -4.23 -13.77
N LEU A 174 -6.56 -3.82 -14.79
CA LEU A 174 -6.99 -2.78 -15.72
C LEU A 174 -8.28 -3.18 -16.45
N GLU A 175 -8.33 -4.37 -17.04
CA GLU A 175 -9.53 -4.87 -17.75
C GLU A 175 -10.76 -4.97 -16.83
N VAL A 176 -10.53 -5.33 -15.57
CA VAL A 176 -11.57 -5.34 -14.53
C VAL A 176 -12.18 -3.96 -14.32
N TYR A 177 -11.35 -2.91 -14.22
CA TYR A 177 -11.84 -1.55 -14.04
C TYR A 177 -12.47 -0.97 -15.31
N GLU A 178 -11.92 -1.26 -16.48
CA GLU A 178 -12.53 -0.88 -17.76
C GLU A 178 -13.92 -1.51 -17.94
N GLU A 179 -14.10 -2.76 -17.53
CA GLU A 179 -15.42 -3.42 -17.55
C GLU A 179 -16.41 -2.73 -16.60
N LEU A 180 -15.98 -2.33 -15.40
CA LEU A 180 -16.82 -1.55 -14.48
C LEU A 180 -17.23 -0.21 -15.10
N GLN A 181 -16.32 0.49 -15.77
CA GLN A 181 -16.63 1.73 -16.49
C GLN A 181 -17.67 1.49 -17.59
N HIS A 182 -17.52 0.42 -18.37
CA HIS A 182 -18.50 0.04 -19.40
C HIS A 182 -19.87 -0.33 -18.83
N GLN A 183 -19.93 -0.86 -17.60
CA GLN A 183 -21.17 -1.13 -16.87
C GLN A 183 -21.82 0.14 -16.29
N GLY A 184 -21.20 1.31 -16.45
CA GLY A 184 -21.72 2.60 -15.99
C GLY A 184 -21.30 2.97 -14.56
N TYR A 185 -20.37 2.23 -13.94
CA TYR A 185 -19.78 2.65 -12.67
C TYR A 185 -18.82 3.81 -12.91
N LEU A 186 -18.91 4.85 -12.07
CA LEU A 186 -18.04 6.01 -12.11
C LEU A 186 -16.71 5.70 -11.40
N VAL A 187 -15.86 4.84 -11.97
CA VAL A 187 -14.57 4.49 -11.36
C VAL A 187 -13.41 5.09 -12.15
N ASP A 188 -12.40 5.60 -11.45
CA ASP A 188 -11.16 6.09 -12.04
C ASP A 188 -9.97 5.29 -11.50
N TYR A 189 -9.39 4.43 -12.34
CA TYR A 189 -8.38 3.46 -11.94
C TYR A 189 -6.96 4.02 -12.07
N GLU A 190 -6.19 3.93 -11.00
CA GLU A 190 -4.76 4.23 -10.97
C GLU A 190 -3.97 3.09 -10.31
N ARG A 191 -2.85 2.73 -10.94
CA ARG A 191 -1.92 1.72 -10.42
C ARG A 191 -0.63 2.39 -9.97
N VAL A 192 -0.35 2.36 -8.67
CA VAL A 192 0.89 2.90 -8.11
C VAL A 192 1.68 1.79 -7.42
N PRO A 193 2.66 1.18 -8.10
CA PRO A 193 3.41 0.06 -7.55
C PRO A 193 4.33 0.52 -6.40
N ILE A 194 3.90 0.30 -5.16
CA ILE A 194 4.70 0.55 -3.96
C ILE A 194 5.26 -0.79 -3.45
N THR A 195 6.58 -0.85 -3.23
CA THR A 195 7.25 -2.04 -2.68
C THR A 195 6.68 -2.39 -1.31
N ASP A 196 6.43 -3.67 -1.10
CA ASP A 196 5.92 -4.13 0.18
C ASP A 196 6.88 -3.79 1.31
N GLU A 197 6.31 -3.33 2.43
CA GLU A 197 7.03 -2.93 3.63
C GLU A 197 8.04 -1.76 3.51
N LYS A 198 8.26 -1.18 2.33
CA LYS A 198 9.13 -0.01 2.13
C LYS A 198 8.41 1.32 2.22
N ALA A 199 9.17 2.41 2.31
CA ALA A 199 8.63 3.76 2.15
C ALA A 199 8.21 4.03 0.68
N PRO A 200 7.10 4.74 0.42
CA PRO A 200 6.82 5.24 -0.91
C PRO A 200 7.96 6.16 -1.39
N LYS A 201 8.27 6.11 -2.69
CA LYS A 201 9.24 7.01 -3.31
C LYS A 201 8.60 8.39 -3.48
N GLU A 202 9.43 9.41 -3.64
CA GLU A 202 8.97 10.80 -3.79
C GLU A 202 7.99 10.98 -4.96
N GLY A 203 8.23 10.26 -6.07
CA GLY A 203 7.33 10.25 -7.23
C GLY A 203 5.94 9.65 -6.95
N ASP A 204 5.83 8.75 -5.97
CA ASP A 204 4.53 8.18 -5.57
C ASP A 204 3.69 9.24 -4.84
N PHE A 205 4.32 10.07 -4.00
CA PHE A 205 3.67 11.23 -3.40
C PHE A 205 3.23 12.24 -4.46
N ASP A 206 4.06 12.50 -5.46
CA ASP A 206 3.72 13.42 -6.56
C ASP A 206 2.50 12.94 -7.34
N ASN A 207 2.44 11.64 -7.65
CA ASN A 207 1.28 11.04 -8.30
C ASN A 207 0.02 11.22 -7.44
N LEU A 208 0.07 10.92 -6.13
CA LEU A 208 -1.07 11.13 -5.22
C LEU A 208 -1.55 12.56 -5.23
N VAL A 209 -0.62 13.49 -5.02
CA VAL A 209 -0.94 14.91 -4.94
C VAL A 209 -1.59 15.37 -6.24
N PHE A 210 -1.03 14.97 -7.38
CA PHE A 210 -1.61 15.27 -8.69
C PHE A 210 -3.01 14.69 -8.81
N ARG A 211 -3.22 13.39 -8.60
CA ARG A 211 -4.55 12.75 -8.78
C ARG A 211 -5.60 13.33 -7.82
N ILE A 212 -5.25 13.51 -6.55
CA ILE A 212 -6.15 14.11 -5.56
C ILE A 212 -6.49 15.55 -5.93
N SER A 213 -5.56 16.31 -6.53
CA SER A 213 -5.85 17.69 -6.95
C SER A 213 -6.87 17.79 -8.09
N GLN A 214 -7.03 16.74 -8.90
CA GLN A 214 -7.92 16.71 -10.06
C GLN A 214 -9.38 16.37 -9.72
N VAL A 215 -9.66 15.94 -8.49
CA VAL A 215 -11.01 15.49 -8.10
C VAL A 215 -11.66 16.43 -7.09
N ASP A 216 -12.99 16.46 -7.06
CA ASP A 216 -13.76 17.26 -6.11
C ASP A 216 -13.57 16.78 -4.66
N LEU A 217 -13.79 17.65 -3.68
CA LEU A 217 -13.69 17.30 -2.25
C LEU A 217 -14.71 16.23 -1.82
N GLU A 218 -15.81 16.10 -2.56
CA GLU A 218 -16.83 15.06 -2.32
C GLU A 218 -16.43 13.70 -2.90
N THR A 219 -15.36 13.64 -3.69
CA THR A 219 -14.91 12.42 -4.37
C THR A 219 -14.32 11.44 -3.36
N GLU A 220 -14.84 10.22 -3.34
CA GLU A 220 -14.30 9.15 -2.52
C GLU A 220 -13.00 8.64 -3.14
N ILE A 221 -11.98 8.40 -2.32
CA ILE A 221 -10.70 7.83 -2.76
C ILE A 221 -10.55 6.48 -2.08
N VAL A 222 -10.29 5.43 -2.87
CA VAL A 222 -10.25 4.04 -2.41
C VAL A 222 -8.86 3.48 -2.60
N PHE A 223 -8.19 3.16 -1.49
CA PHE A 223 -6.90 2.48 -1.52
C PHE A 223 -7.07 0.98 -1.40
N ASN A 224 -6.25 0.24 -2.14
CA ASN A 224 -6.18 -1.20 -2.07
C ASN A 224 -4.75 -1.74 -2.21
N CYS A 225 -4.43 -2.72 -1.39
CA CYS A 225 -3.27 -3.59 -1.53
C CYS A 225 -3.65 -4.99 -1.04
N GLN A 226 -2.72 -5.95 -1.10
CA GLN A 226 -2.97 -7.34 -0.74
C GLN A 226 -3.79 -7.53 0.56
N MET A 227 -3.33 -6.96 1.69
CA MET A 227 -3.99 -7.11 3.00
C MET A 227 -4.67 -5.83 3.49
N GLY A 228 -4.63 -4.75 2.72
CA GLY A 228 -5.10 -3.45 3.19
C GLY A 228 -4.38 -2.94 4.45
N ARG A 229 -3.14 -3.38 4.75
CA ARG A 229 -2.40 -3.07 5.99
C ARG A 229 -1.41 -1.91 5.82
N GLY A 230 -0.16 -2.17 5.45
CA GLY A 230 0.90 -1.14 5.42
C GLY A 230 0.71 -0.10 4.30
N ARG A 231 0.70 -0.55 3.04
CA ARG A 231 0.60 0.31 1.85
C ARG A 231 -0.70 1.13 1.82
N THR A 232 -1.84 0.46 1.94
CA THR A 232 -3.15 1.10 2.03
C THR A 232 -3.23 2.14 3.14
N THR A 233 -2.76 1.82 4.36
CA THR A 233 -2.77 2.82 5.46
C THR A 233 -1.86 4.00 5.15
N THR A 234 -0.73 3.77 4.50
CA THR A 234 0.20 4.84 4.08
C THR A 234 -0.46 5.75 3.04
N GLY A 235 -1.09 5.19 2.00
CA GLY A 235 -1.86 5.95 1.02
C GLY A 235 -2.98 6.77 1.66
N MET A 236 -3.72 6.19 2.62
CA MET A 236 -4.75 6.89 3.39
C MET A 236 -4.18 8.07 4.19
N VAL A 237 -3.02 7.91 4.84
CA VAL A 237 -2.35 8.99 5.59
C VAL A 237 -1.96 10.12 4.63
N ILE A 238 -1.33 9.80 3.50
CA ILE A 238 -0.92 10.79 2.49
C ILE A 238 -2.14 11.54 1.96
N ALA A 239 -3.19 10.82 1.55
CA ALA A 239 -4.41 11.41 1.04
C ALA A 239 -5.12 12.29 2.08
N THR A 240 -5.14 11.87 3.34
CA THR A 240 -5.69 12.67 4.44
C THR A 240 -4.91 13.97 4.62
N LEU A 241 -3.56 13.94 4.53
CA LEU A 241 -2.74 15.15 4.62
C LEU A 241 -3.04 16.13 3.49
N VAL A 242 -3.17 15.64 2.26
CA VAL A 242 -3.54 16.47 1.09
C VAL A 242 -4.97 17.02 1.25
N TYR A 243 -5.92 16.19 1.64
CA TYR A 243 -7.32 16.58 1.83
C TYR A 243 -7.50 17.65 2.91
N LEU A 244 -6.86 17.46 4.07
CA LEU A 244 -6.87 18.43 5.17
C LEU A 244 -6.31 19.79 4.74
N ASN A 245 -5.32 19.77 3.85
CA ASN A 245 -4.79 20.98 3.27
C ASN A 245 -5.79 21.66 2.32
N ARG A 246 -6.44 20.90 1.43
CA ARG A 246 -7.43 21.42 0.48
C ARG A 246 -8.65 22.06 1.18
N ILE A 247 -9.23 21.41 2.19
CA ILE A 247 -10.31 22.01 3.02
C ILE A 247 -9.81 23.26 3.72
N GLY A 248 -8.61 23.17 4.25
CA GLY A 248 -7.98 24.28 4.92
C GLY A 248 -7.87 25.53 4.04
N ALA A 249 -7.59 25.36 2.74
CA ALA A 249 -7.51 26.41 1.74
C ALA A 249 -8.90 26.89 1.26
N SER A 250 -9.90 26.02 1.20
CA SER A 250 -11.27 26.39 0.78
C SER A 250 -12.03 27.24 1.81
N GLY A 251 -11.49 27.41 3.02
CA GLY A 251 -12.16 28.14 4.10
C GLY A 251 -13.31 27.38 4.74
N GLU A 252 -13.51 26.11 4.38
CA GLU A 252 -14.52 25.24 4.96
C GLU A 252 -14.10 24.82 6.38
N HIS A 253 -14.87 25.28 7.38
CA HIS A 253 -14.60 24.99 8.78
C HIS A 253 -15.29 23.68 9.19
N THR A 254 -14.76 22.54 8.78
CA THR A 254 -15.10 21.28 9.45
C THR A 254 -14.35 21.18 10.77
N HIS A 255 -15.03 20.72 11.84
CA HIS A 255 -14.42 20.54 13.16
C HIS A 255 -13.18 19.63 13.10
N GLU A 256 -13.19 18.61 12.23
CA GLU A 256 -12.05 17.71 12.04
C GLU A 256 -10.89 18.33 11.26
N ALA A 257 -11.15 19.12 10.22
CA ALA A 257 -10.08 19.86 9.57
C ALA A 257 -9.43 20.84 10.54
N PHE A 258 -10.22 21.56 11.35
CA PHE A 258 -9.69 22.43 12.40
C PHE A 258 -8.81 21.68 13.40
N LEU A 259 -9.24 20.52 13.92
CA LEU A 259 -8.44 19.76 14.89
C LEU A 259 -7.10 19.23 14.33
N CYS A 260 -7.08 18.86 13.04
CA CYS A 260 -5.91 18.34 12.35
C CYS A 260 -5.01 19.43 11.74
N SER A 261 -5.56 20.59 11.40
CA SER A 261 -4.81 21.76 10.90
C SER A 261 -4.43 22.74 12.01
N ALA A 262 -5.01 22.62 13.22
CA ALA A 262 -4.74 23.49 14.36
C ALA A 262 -3.26 23.45 14.71
N GLY A 263 -2.57 24.49 14.27
CA GLY A 263 -1.23 24.86 14.65
C GLY A 263 -0.13 24.51 13.65
N ILE A 264 -0.40 24.37 12.35
CA ILE A 264 0.62 24.66 11.32
C ILE A 264 0.34 26.07 10.80
N PRO A 265 1.16 27.09 11.14
CA PRO A 265 0.99 28.43 10.60
C PRO A 265 1.11 28.39 9.08
N ARG A 266 0.10 28.90 8.35
CA ARG A 266 0.21 29.14 6.91
C ARG A 266 1.02 30.40 6.68
N THR A 267 2.34 30.27 6.72
CA THR A 267 3.27 31.37 6.42
C THR A 267 4.00 31.08 5.13
N SER A 268 4.36 32.15 4.41
CA SER A 268 5.10 32.08 3.14
C SER A 268 6.57 31.64 3.27
N SER A 269 7.00 31.17 4.44
CA SER A 269 8.39 30.80 4.75
C SER A 269 8.56 29.33 5.15
N ILE A 270 7.50 28.52 5.26
CA ILE A 270 7.61 27.17 5.81
C ILE A 270 8.47 26.23 4.93
N GLY A 271 9.23 25.34 5.58
CA GLY A 271 10.07 24.34 4.92
C GLY A 271 11.50 24.77 4.59
N LYS A 272 12.06 25.82 5.20
CA LYS A 272 13.52 26.04 5.16
C LYS A 272 14.25 25.02 6.02
N VAL A 273 15.51 24.76 5.68
CA VAL A 273 16.39 23.85 6.41
C VAL A 273 17.42 24.70 7.15
N PHE A 274 17.45 24.60 8.48
CA PHE A 274 18.41 25.32 9.33
C PHE A 274 19.70 24.51 9.53
N HIS A 275 20.85 25.19 9.61
CA HIS A 275 22.09 24.52 9.98
C HIS A 275 22.05 24.07 11.45
N ALA A 276 21.81 22.79 11.69
CA ALA A 276 22.13 22.18 12.96
C ALA A 276 23.64 21.92 13.03
N GLY A 277 24.30 22.37 14.10
CA GLY A 277 25.64 21.91 14.43
C GLY A 277 25.71 20.39 14.48
N ASN A 278 26.87 19.81 14.19
CA ASN A 278 27.10 18.36 14.12
C ASN A 278 26.88 17.61 15.45
N ASP A 279 26.49 18.31 16.52
CA ASP A 279 26.11 17.71 17.80
C ASP A 279 24.72 17.07 17.67
N VAL A 280 24.73 15.84 17.16
CA VAL A 280 23.70 14.86 17.41
C VAL A 280 24.14 14.14 18.68
N ASP A 281 23.54 14.50 19.80
CA ASP A 281 23.68 13.67 21.00
C ASP A 281 23.05 12.33 20.63
N ASP A 282 23.85 11.26 20.57
CA ASP A 282 23.44 9.88 20.21
C ASP A 282 22.60 9.24 21.33
N TYR A 283 21.79 10.06 21.99
CA TYR A 283 20.90 9.68 23.06
C TYR A 283 19.75 8.89 22.46
N MET A 284 19.91 7.57 22.45
CA MET A 284 18.82 6.63 22.32
C MET A 284 17.78 6.94 23.40
N PRO A 285 16.52 7.25 23.05
CA PRO A 285 15.48 7.49 24.05
C PRO A 285 15.37 6.25 24.93
N SER A 286 15.71 6.40 26.21
CA SER A 286 15.73 5.30 27.16
C SER A 286 14.33 5.01 27.72
N THR A 287 13.40 5.97 27.63
CA THR A 287 12.04 5.83 28.13
C THR A 287 11.12 5.26 27.05
N GLU A 288 10.33 4.26 27.44
CA GLU A 288 9.29 3.62 26.61
C GLU A 288 8.32 4.65 26.02
N GLU A 289 8.02 5.71 26.79
CA GLU A 289 7.17 6.82 26.34
C GLU A 289 7.77 7.62 25.19
N ALA A 290 9.08 7.89 25.18
CA ALA A 290 9.73 8.65 24.10
C ALA A 290 9.77 7.83 22.79
N ILE A 291 9.88 6.51 22.90
CA ILE A 291 9.81 5.58 21.76
C ILE A 291 8.40 5.60 21.15
N LEU A 292 7.35 5.52 21.98
CA LEU A 292 5.96 5.61 21.50
C LEU A 292 5.63 6.98 20.88
N ARG A 293 6.29 8.05 21.33
CA ARG A 293 6.21 9.38 20.72
C ARG A 293 7.04 9.51 19.44
N GLY A 294 7.76 8.47 19.02
CA GLY A 294 8.56 8.47 17.79
C GLY A 294 9.81 9.36 17.87
N GLU A 295 10.36 9.59 19.07
CA GLU A 295 11.49 10.50 19.31
C GLU A 295 12.85 9.89 18.95
N TYR A 296 12.94 9.17 17.83
CA TYR A 296 14.18 8.60 17.33
C TYR A 296 15.18 9.69 16.92
N ALA A 297 16.49 9.41 17.02
CA ALA A 297 17.55 10.38 16.73
C ALA A 297 17.41 11.04 15.35
N VAL A 298 17.10 10.24 14.33
CA VAL A 298 16.85 10.72 12.95
C VAL A 298 15.62 11.64 12.87
N ILE A 299 14.53 11.33 13.58
CA ILE A 299 13.30 12.13 13.60
C ILE A 299 13.51 13.43 14.39
N ARG A 300 14.21 13.37 15.53
CA ARG A 300 14.58 14.56 16.32
C ARG A 300 15.46 15.50 15.50
N SER A 301 16.41 14.94 14.75
CA SER A 301 17.28 15.71 13.86
C SER A 301 16.49 16.39 12.74
N LEU A 302 15.58 15.66 12.09
CA LEU A 302 14.67 16.21 11.09
C LEU A 302 13.86 17.38 11.65
N VAL A 303 13.15 17.16 12.75
CA VAL A 303 12.23 18.13 13.35
C VAL A 303 12.96 19.39 13.82
N ARG A 304 14.22 19.27 14.25
CA ARG A 304 15.08 20.41 14.64
C ARG A 304 15.52 21.24 13.44
N VAL A 305 15.80 20.59 12.31
CA VAL A 305 16.39 21.22 11.12
C VAL A 305 15.34 21.79 10.18
N LEU A 306 14.18 21.14 10.07
CA LEU A 306 13.13 21.52 9.13
C LEU A 306 12.19 22.58 9.75
N GLU A 307 12.08 23.75 9.13
CA GLU A 307 11.12 24.79 9.52
C GLU A 307 9.68 24.26 9.37
N GLY A 308 8.94 24.25 10.48
CA GLY A 308 7.62 23.62 10.58
C GLY A 308 7.67 22.11 10.88
N GLY A 309 8.84 21.54 11.16
CA GLY A 309 9.02 20.11 11.43
C GLY A 309 8.27 19.63 12.69
N VAL A 310 8.18 20.46 13.74
CA VAL A 310 7.45 20.11 14.97
C VAL A 310 5.96 20.01 14.68
N GLU A 311 5.43 21.00 13.98
CA GLU A 311 4.04 21.09 13.58
C GLU A 311 3.68 19.99 12.59
N GLY A 312 4.54 19.74 11.60
CA GLY A 312 4.42 18.68 10.60
C GLY A 312 4.38 17.31 11.26
N LYS A 313 5.32 17.01 12.18
CA LYS A 313 5.29 15.77 12.96
C LYS A 313 4.00 15.61 13.73
N ARG A 314 3.57 16.65 14.47
CA ARG A 314 2.33 16.58 15.25
C ARG A 314 1.10 16.30 14.36
N GLN A 315 1.06 16.87 13.16
CA GLN A 315 -0.03 16.59 12.21
C GLN A 315 0.02 15.15 11.71
N VAL A 316 1.21 14.66 11.32
CA VAL A 316 1.39 13.26 10.88
C VAL A 316 0.97 12.29 11.99
N ASP A 317 1.38 12.53 13.24
CA ASP A 317 1.00 11.68 14.38
C ASP A 317 -0.52 11.57 14.52
N LYS A 318 -1.23 12.70 14.45
CA LYS A 318 -2.70 12.73 14.51
C LYS A 318 -3.36 12.00 13.34
N VAL A 319 -2.80 12.12 12.13
CA VAL A 319 -3.35 11.47 10.94
C VAL A 319 -3.09 9.96 10.98
N ILE A 320 -1.91 9.53 11.42
CA ILE A 320 -1.60 8.12 11.66
C ILE A 320 -2.58 7.53 12.66
N ASP A 321 -2.86 8.22 13.77
CA ASP A 321 -3.82 7.75 14.78
C ASP A 321 -5.25 7.68 14.24
N LYS A 322 -5.61 8.51 13.27
CA LYS A 322 -6.91 8.40 12.58
C LYS A 322 -6.98 7.25 11.58
N CYS A 323 -5.84 6.75 11.10
CA CYS A 323 -5.75 5.67 10.11
C CYS A 323 -5.30 4.33 10.74
N ASP A 324 -5.26 4.24 12.07
CA ASP A 324 -4.62 3.18 12.85
C ASP A 324 -5.33 1.82 12.84
N THR A 325 -6.54 1.76 12.29
CA THR A 325 -7.48 0.65 12.41
C THR A 325 -6.90 -0.72 12.02
N MET A 326 -5.97 -0.75 11.06
CA MET A 326 -5.23 -1.97 10.69
C MET A 326 -3.78 -1.99 11.18
N GLN A 327 -3.11 -0.85 11.17
CA GLN A 327 -1.73 -0.71 11.64
C GLN A 327 -1.44 0.75 11.96
N ASN A 328 -1.01 1.02 13.20
CA ASN A 328 -0.38 2.28 13.53
C ASN A 328 1.12 2.20 13.22
N LEU A 329 1.63 3.07 12.34
CA LEU A 329 3.04 3.05 11.93
C LEU A 329 3.99 3.28 13.12
N ARG A 330 3.64 4.17 14.06
CA ARG A 330 4.49 4.49 15.22
C ARG A 330 4.58 3.33 16.20
N GLU A 331 3.46 2.68 16.46
CA GLU A 331 3.42 1.47 17.30
C GLU A 331 4.17 0.30 16.65
N ALA A 332 4.10 0.17 15.32
CA ALA A 332 4.83 -0.87 14.60
C ALA A 332 6.35 -0.65 14.68
N ILE A 333 6.83 0.59 14.51
CA ILE A 333 8.27 0.93 14.70
C ILE A 333 8.70 0.59 16.12
N ALA A 334 7.91 0.96 17.14
CA ALA A 334 8.19 0.63 18.54
C ALA A 334 8.24 -0.88 18.78
N THR A 335 7.35 -1.64 18.15
CA THR A 335 7.29 -3.11 18.24
C THR A 335 8.56 -3.74 17.66
N TYR A 336 8.98 -3.34 16.46
CA TYR A 336 10.22 -3.87 15.85
C TYR A 336 11.45 -3.50 16.67
N ARG A 337 11.55 -2.27 17.20
CA ARG A 337 12.62 -1.88 18.13
C ARG A 337 12.70 -2.83 19.33
N ASN A 338 11.57 -3.09 19.98
CA ASN A 338 11.51 -3.98 21.13
C ASN A 338 11.85 -5.43 20.75
N SER A 339 11.45 -5.87 19.56
CA SER A 339 11.83 -7.16 19.01
C SER A 339 13.34 -7.29 18.83
N ILE A 340 14.00 -6.29 18.22
CA ILE A 340 15.45 -6.25 18.00
C ILE A 340 16.23 -6.40 19.32
N LEU A 341 15.79 -5.71 20.38
CA LEU A 341 16.47 -5.75 21.69
C LEU A 341 16.34 -7.11 22.39
N ARG A 342 15.26 -7.85 22.13
CA ARG A 342 14.94 -9.10 22.81
C ARG A 342 15.27 -10.34 21.98
N GLN A 343 15.57 -10.19 20.70
CA GLN A 343 15.76 -11.30 19.77
C GLN A 343 17.17 -11.88 19.90
N PRO A 344 17.35 -13.12 20.41
CA PRO A 344 18.66 -13.75 20.49
C PRO A 344 19.15 -14.28 19.13
N ASP A 345 18.24 -14.61 18.22
CA ASP A 345 18.57 -15.13 16.89
C ASP A 345 19.01 -14.00 15.95
N GLU A 346 20.23 -14.13 15.41
CA GLU A 346 20.85 -13.08 14.61
C GLU A 346 20.09 -12.79 13.31
N MET A 347 19.62 -13.83 12.60
CA MET A 347 18.89 -13.66 11.34
C MET A 347 17.54 -12.97 11.57
N LYS A 348 16.80 -13.36 12.62
CA LYS A 348 15.53 -12.72 12.98
C LYS A 348 15.73 -11.28 13.47
N ARG A 349 16.85 -11.01 14.14
CA ARG A 349 17.22 -9.67 14.60
C ARG A 349 17.53 -8.77 13.41
N GLU A 350 18.31 -9.25 12.44
CA GLU A 350 18.61 -8.55 11.19
C GLU A 350 17.34 -8.27 10.36
N ALA A 351 16.46 -9.27 10.21
CA ALA A 351 15.17 -9.07 9.55
C ALA A 351 14.29 -8.02 10.26
N SER A 352 14.25 -8.05 11.60
CA SER A 352 13.51 -7.05 12.39
C SER A 352 14.11 -5.64 12.25
N LEU A 353 15.44 -5.55 12.16
CA LEU A 353 16.16 -4.29 11.91
C LEU A 353 15.82 -3.72 10.54
N SER A 354 15.77 -4.55 9.51
CA SER A 354 15.38 -4.13 8.16
C SER A 354 13.97 -3.51 8.17
N PHE A 355 12.97 -4.17 8.76
CA PHE A 355 11.62 -3.59 8.89
C PHE A 355 11.58 -2.30 9.72
N PHE A 356 12.35 -2.25 10.81
CA PHE A 356 12.44 -1.05 11.65
C PHE A 356 12.95 0.16 10.85
N VAL A 357 14.00 -0.01 10.05
CA VAL A 357 14.60 1.05 9.24
C VAL A 357 13.61 1.53 8.18
N GLU A 358 13.02 0.60 7.41
CA GLU A 358 12.05 0.93 6.35
C GLU A 358 10.82 1.67 6.88
N TYR A 359 10.32 1.29 8.06
CA TYR A 359 9.17 1.96 8.68
C TYR A 359 9.54 3.33 9.24
N LEU A 360 10.73 3.46 9.80
CA LEU A 360 11.24 4.73 10.31
C LEU A 360 11.49 5.72 9.16
N GLU A 361 12.01 5.25 8.03
CA GLU A 361 12.15 6.01 6.79
C GLU A 361 10.78 6.45 6.25
N ARG A 362 9.79 5.55 6.23
CA ARG A 362 8.41 5.91 5.85
C ARG A 362 7.86 7.02 6.75
N TYR A 363 8.05 6.92 8.07
CA TYR A 363 7.62 7.97 9.00
C TYR A 363 8.36 9.29 8.78
N TYR A 364 9.66 9.24 8.50
CA TYR A 364 10.48 10.40 8.14
C TYR A 364 9.91 11.13 6.91
N PHE A 365 9.64 10.41 5.82
CA PHE A 365 9.09 11.00 4.59
C PHE A 365 7.69 11.57 4.78
N LEU A 366 6.83 10.93 5.59
CA LEU A 366 5.52 11.49 5.91
C LEU A 366 5.60 12.85 6.61
N ILE A 367 6.60 13.05 7.50
CA ILE A 367 6.84 14.34 8.16
C ILE A 367 7.30 15.38 7.15
N CYS A 368 8.28 15.05 6.30
CA CYS A 368 8.72 15.91 5.21
C CYS A 368 7.56 16.30 4.29
N PHE A 369 6.73 15.32 3.91
CA PHE A 369 5.58 15.52 3.05
C PHE A 369 4.53 16.43 3.67
N ALA A 370 4.22 16.27 4.96
CA ALA A 370 3.30 17.18 5.65
C ALA A 370 3.79 18.63 5.58
N VAL A 371 5.08 18.89 5.84
CA VAL A 371 5.65 20.25 5.72
C VAL A 371 5.59 20.75 4.27
N TYR A 372 5.91 19.89 3.30
CA TYR A 372 5.81 20.21 1.87
C TYR A 372 4.40 20.67 1.48
N VAL A 373 3.36 19.91 1.84
CA VAL A 373 1.96 20.21 1.50
C VAL A 373 1.54 21.60 1.98
N HIS A 374 1.98 22.00 3.18
CA HIS A 374 1.73 23.36 3.69
C HIS A 374 2.58 24.43 2.99
N SER A 375 3.81 24.11 2.58
CA SER A 375 4.69 25.06 1.89
C SER A 375 4.18 25.46 0.50
N VAL A 376 3.64 24.51 -0.26
CA VAL A 376 3.13 24.76 -1.62
C VAL A 376 1.79 25.49 -1.61
N SER A 377 1.01 25.37 -0.53
CA SER A 377 -0.32 25.98 -0.42
C SER A 377 -0.30 27.46 -0.02
N SER A 378 0.85 28.00 0.38
CA SER A 378 0.98 29.43 0.70
C SER A 378 1.06 30.33 -0.55
N ALA A 379 1.15 29.75 -1.75
CA ALA A 379 1.06 30.45 -3.02
C ALA A 379 -0.43 30.64 -3.40
N HIS A 380 -0.92 31.86 -3.20
CA HIS A 380 -2.30 32.36 -3.32
C HIS A 380 -3.06 31.94 -4.61
N THR A 381 -3.51 30.71 -4.71
CA THR A 381 -4.30 30.24 -5.85
C THR A 381 -5.46 29.38 -5.38
N THR A 382 -6.67 29.73 -5.81
CA THR A 382 -7.93 29.00 -5.56
C THR A 382 -7.96 27.61 -6.22
N THR A 383 -6.99 27.32 -7.08
CA THR A 383 -6.69 26.02 -7.66
C THR A 383 -5.38 25.51 -7.03
N PHE A 384 -5.37 24.28 -6.51
CA PHE A 384 -4.15 23.63 -6.01
C PHE A 384 -3.20 23.34 -7.20
N SER A 385 -2.52 24.37 -7.71
CA SER A 385 -1.50 24.23 -8.74
C SER A 385 -0.15 24.05 -8.05
N VAL A 386 0.32 22.81 -8.01
CA VAL A 386 1.62 22.47 -7.48
C VAL A 386 2.69 22.96 -8.46
N GLU A 387 3.23 24.16 -8.22
CA GLU A 387 4.35 24.67 -9.03
C GLU A 387 5.65 23.88 -8.79
N VAL A 388 5.79 23.22 -7.64
CA VAL A 388 6.97 22.45 -7.24
C VAL A 388 6.52 21.10 -6.69
N SER A 389 6.95 20.01 -7.32
CA SER A 389 6.67 18.64 -6.86
C SER A 389 7.35 18.34 -5.52
N PHE A 390 6.87 17.34 -4.78
CA PHE A 390 7.52 16.83 -3.57
C PHE A 390 8.93 16.31 -3.90
N SER A 391 9.08 15.62 -5.03
CA SER A 391 10.41 15.20 -5.52
C SER A 391 11.37 16.37 -5.70
N ASP A 392 10.91 17.46 -6.32
CA ASP A 392 11.74 18.66 -6.51
C ASP A 392 12.01 19.38 -5.19
N TRP A 393 11.02 19.44 -4.30
CA TRP A 393 11.14 20.03 -2.96
C TRP A 393 12.17 19.29 -2.10
N MET A 394 12.17 17.95 -2.14
CA MET A 394 13.17 17.12 -1.47
C MET A 394 14.54 17.26 -2.12
N ARG A 395 14.63 17.25 -3.45
CA ARG A 395 15.90 17.40 -4.19
C ARG A 395 16.59 18.73 -3.91
N ALA A 396 15.82 19.80 -3.69
CA ALA A 396 16.33 21.11 -3.29
C ALA A 396 16.89 21.16 -1.86
N ARG A 397 16.76 20.07 -1.07
CA ARG A 397 17.15 19.97 0.34
C ARG A 397 18.00 18.72 0.62
N PRO A 398 19.21 18.62 0.04
CA PRO A 398 20.08 17.45 0.19
C PRO A 398 20.46 17.13 1.65
N GLU A 399 20.34 18.10 2.54
CA GLU A 399 20.56 17.95 3.98
C GLU A 399 19.58 16.95 4.60
N LEU A 400 18.34 16.86 4.10
CA LEU A 400 17.34 15.91 4.60
C LEU A 400 17.79 14.46 4.34
N TYR A 401 18.25 14.16 3.12
CA TYR A 401 18.85 12.85 2.81
C TYR A 401 20.15 12.58 3.58
N SER A 402 20.85 13.62 4.02
CA SER A 402 22.06 13.47 4.84
C SER A 402 21.72 13.12 6.29
N ILE A 403 20.57 13.60 6.80
CA ILE A 403 20.05 13.20 8.11
C ILE A 403 19.58 11.75 8.07
N LEU A 404 18.84 11.35 7.04
CA LEU A 404 18.29 10.00 6.91
C LEU A 404 19.36 8.89 6.82
N ARG A 405 20.54 9.21 6.27
CA ARG A 405 21.67 8.28 6.11
C ARG A 405 22.57 8.16 7.35
N ARG A 406 22.35 8.98 8.38
CA ARG A 406 23.03 8.87 9.68
C ARG A 406 22.29 7.87 10.55
#